data_AF-A0A519HHW7-F1
#
_entry.id   AF-A0A519HHW7-F1
#
_cell.length_a   1.000
_cell.length_b   1.000
_cell.length_c   1.000
_cell.angle_alpha   90.00
_cell.angle_beta   90.00
_cell.angle_gamma   90.00
#
_symmetry.space_group_name_H-M   'P 1'
#
loop_
_entity.id
_entity.type
_entity.pdbx_description
1 polymer ?
#
loop_
_entity_poly.entity_id
_entity_poly.type
_entity_poly.pdbx_seq_one_letter_code
_entity_poly.pdbx_strand_id
1 'polypeptide(L)'
;LLKIKGSEIQQRYSELMMLAAGPYSLPFIEEAMEAGWQGDFPGGVNANAPLASTYFNMRKTTIYGGSNEVQRNIVAQTVLG
;
A
#
# COMPACT_ATOMS: atom_id res chain seq x y z
N LEU A 1 0.51 10.38 17.28
CA LEU A 1 1.76 10.32 16.47
C LEU A 1 1.96 8.99 15.75
N LEU A 2 1.92 7.84 16.44
CA LEU A 2 2.15 6.51 15.84
C LEU A 2 1.28 6.24 14.59
N LYS A 3 -0.03 6.50 14.65
CA LYS A 3 -0.94 6.30 13.50
C LYS A 3 -0.54 7.09 12.26
N ILE A 4 -0.23 8.38 12.43
CA ILE A 4 0.14 9.28 11.33
C ILE A 4 1.43 8.77 10.66
N LYS A 5 2.50 8.59 11.44
CA LYS A 5 3.80 8.14 10.91
C LYS A 5 3.72 6.73 10.33
N GLY A 6 3.01 5.82 10.99
CA GLY A 6 2.83 4.45 10.50
C GLY A 6 2.14 4.39 9.15
N SER A 7 1.03 5.13 8.98
CA SER A 7 0.31 5.19 7.70
C SER A 7 1.11 5.89 6.59
N GLU A 8 1.86 6.95 6.90
CA GLU A 8 2.76 7.61 5.94
C GLU A 8 3.88 6.67 5.46
N ILE A 9 4.49 5.91 6.38
CA ILE A 9 5.53 4.92 6.04
C ILE A 9 4.96 3.82 5.17
N GLN A 10 3.79 3.28 5.50
CA GLN A 10 3.15 2.23 4.70
C GLN A 10 2.84 2.69 3.28
N GLN A 11 2.36 3.92 3.09
CA GLN A 11 2.12 4.47 1.75
C GLN A 11 3.41 4.66 0.96
N ARG A 12 4.45 5.22 1.60
CA ARG A 12 5.73 5.40 0.91
C ARG A 12 6.39 4.06 0.58
N TYR A 13 6.26 3.08 1.47
CA TYR A 13 6.78 1.75 1.25
C TYR A 13 6.09 1.07 0.07
N SER A 14 4.76 1.08 0.00
CA SER A 14 4.04 0.47 -1.12
C SER A 14 4.34 1.16 -2.46
N GLU A 15 4.52 2.48 -2.46
CA GLU A 15 4.97 3.23 -3.64
C GLU A 15 6.38 2.81 -4.08
N LEU A 16 7.32 2.65 -3.15
CA LEU A 16 8.68 2.18 -3.45
C LEU A 16 8.68 0.75 -4.01
N MET A 17 7.79 -0.12 -3.53
CA MET A 17 7.65 -1.48 -4.08
C MET A 17 7.16 -1.44 -5.55
N MET A 18 6.19 -0.58 -5.87
CA MET A 18 5.74 -0.37 -7.26
C MET A 18 6.90 0.13 -8.15
N LEU A 19 7.67 1.10 -7.67
CA LEU A 19 8.82 1.64 -8.40
C LEU A 19 9.92 0.60 -8.61
N ALA A 20 10.21 -0.24 -7.60
CA ALA A 20 11.21 -1.28 -7.69
C ALA A 20 10.84 -2.40 -8.68
N ALA A 21 9.56 -2.79 -8.73
CA ALA A 21 9.08 -3.80 -9.66
C ALA A 21 8.84 -3.25 -11.08
N GLY A 22 8.66 -1.94 -11.23
CA GLY A 22 8.50 -1.27 -12.52
C GLY A 22 7.29 -1.82 -13.30
N PRO A 23 7.42 -2.10 -14.61
CA PRO A 23 6.31 -2.64 -15.40
C PRO A 23 5.69 -3.93 -14.85
N TYR A 24 6.46 -4.73 -14.10
CA TYR A 24 6.00 -6.01 -13.53
C TYR A 24 5.08 -5.84 -12.31
N SER A 25 4.84 -4.61 -11.84
CA SER A 25 3.84 -4.35 -10.80
C SER A 25 2.42 -4.20 -11.34
N LEU A 26 2.25 -4.08 -12.66
CA LEU A 26 0.99 -3.78 -13.34
C LEU A 26 0.19 -4.99 -13.85
N PRO A 27 0.77 -6.18 -14.12
CA PRO A 27 -0.01 -7.32 -14.60
C PRO A 27 -1.15 -7.67 -13.65
N PHE A 28 -2.35 -7.74 -14.20
CA PHE A 28 -3.53 -8.27 -13.54
C PHE A 28 -3.94 -9.55 -14.28
N ILE A 29 -3.79 -10.69 -13.61
CA ILE A 29 -4.04 -12.02 -14.17
C ILE A 29 -5.12 -12.64 -13.29
N GLU A 30 -6.34 -12.70 -13.79
CA GLU A 30 -7.50 -13.17 -13.02
C GLU A 30 -7.38 -14.66 -12.69
N GLU A 31 -6.89 -15.45 -13.64
CA GLU A 31 -6.65 -16.89 -13.50
C GLU A 31 -5.62 -17.19 -12.40
N ALA A 32 -4.68 -16.28 -12.14
CA ALA A 32 -3.68 -16.42 -11.07
C ALA A 32 -4.26 -16.29 -9.67
N MET A 33 -5.53 -15.84 -9.55
CA MET A 33 -6.26 -15.77 -8.28
C MET A 33 -6.99 -17.08 -7.95
N GLU A 34 -7.08 -17.99 -8.92
CA GLU A 34 -7.69 -19.31 -8.72
C GLU A 34 -6.76 -20.26 -7.96
N ALA A 35 -7.36 -21.12 -7.12
CA ALA A 35 -6.60 -22.11 -6.39
C ALA A 35 -5.94 -23.12 -7.35
N GLY A 36 -4.62 -23.30 -7.19
CA GLY A 36 -3.87 -24.27 -7.98
C GLY A 36 -3.36 -23.76 -9.33
N TRP A 37 -3.49 -22.47 -9.63
CA TRP A 37 -2.88 -21.87 -10.83
C TRP A 37 -1.37 -22.19 -10.92
N GLN A 38 -0.94 -22.68 -12.09
CA GLN A 38 0.46 -23.09 -12.39
C GLN A 38 1.08 -22.25 -13.52
N GLY A 39 0.49 -21.11 -13.86
CA GLY A 39 1.03 -20.25 -14.92
C GLY A 39 2.28 -19.48 -14.48
N ASP A 40 3.00 -18.94 -15.45
CA ASP A 40 4.16 -18.09 -15.21
C ASP A 40 3.73 -16.63 -15.02
N PHE A 41 4.20 -16.00 -13.95
CA PHE A 41 4.02 -14.56 -13.79
C PHE A 41 4.98 -13.79 -14.71
N PRO A 42 4.55 -12.70 -15.37
CA PRO A 42 5.44 -11.87 -16.18
C PRO A 42 6.68 -11.41 -15.41
N GLY A 43 7.86 -11.68 -15.97
CA GLY A 43 9.15 -11.37 -15.33
C GLY A 43 9.62 -12.41 -14.30
N GLY A 44 8.87 -13.50 -14.08
CA GLY A 44 9.30 -14.65 -13.26
C GLY A 44 9.34 -14.39 -11.75
N VAL A 45 8.88 -13.22 -11.29
CA VAL A 45 8.88 -12.84 -9.87
C VAL A 45 7.44 -12.79 -9.36
N ASN A 46 6.94 -13.93 -8.89
CA ASN A 46 5.56 -14.07 -8.38
C ASN A 46 5.22 -13.10 -7.24
N ALA A 47 6.23 -12.66 -6.47
CA ALA A 47 6.06 -11.67 -5.41
C ALA A 47 5.61 -10.27 -5.91
N ASN A 48 5.67 -10.02 -7.23
CA ASN A 48 5.21 -8.77 -7.83
C ASN A 48 3.69 -8.75 -8.06
N ALA A 49 3.03 -9.92 -8.11
CA ALA A 49 1.61 -10.04 -8.36
C ALA A 49 0.71 -9.20 -7.42
N PRO A 50 0.93 -9.17 -6.07
CA PRO A 50 0.08 -8.41 -5.18
C PRO A 50 0.40 -6.91 -5.09
N LEU A 51 1.40 -6.38 -5.83
CA LEU A 51 1.90 -5.03 -5.57
C LEU A 51 0.86 -3.94 -5.87
N ALA A 52 0.20 -3.99 -7.02
CA ALA A 52 -0.83 -3.00 -7.38
C ALA A 52 -2.00 -3.01 -6.38
N SER A 53 -2.53 -4.19 -6.03
CA SER A 53 -3.62 -4.31 -5.06
C SER A 53 -3.21 -3.83 -3.66
N THR A 54 -1.98 -4.14 -3.23
CA THR A 54 -1.40 -3.66 -1.98
C THR A 54 -1.26 -2.14 -1.98
N TYR A 55 -0.73 -1.57 -3.06
CA TYR A 55 -0.59 -0.12 -3.21
C TYR A 55 -1.93 0.59 -3.09
N PHE A 56 -2.95 0.14 -3.83
CA PHE A 56 -4.30 0.72 -3.76
C PHE A 56 -4.91 0.59 -2.37
N ASN A 57 -4.77 -0.58 -1.73
CA ASN A 57 -5.29 -0.82 -0.39
C ASN A 57 -4.60 0.06 0.67
N MET A 58 -3.29 0.30 0.56
CA MET A 58 -2.55 1.15 1.49
C MET A 58 -2.93 2.64 1.39
N ARG A 59 -3.52 3.11 0.29
CA ARG A 59 -3.99 4.51 0.20
C ARG A 59 -5.07 4.85 1.22
N LYS A 60 -5.85 3.86 1.68
CA LYS A 60 -6.93 4.10 2.64
C LYS A 60 -6.43 4.38 4.06
N THR A 61 -5.21 3.99 4.41
CA THR A 61 -4.70 4.01 5.80
C THR A 61 -4.52 5.42 6.37
N THR A 62 -4.32 6.42 5.50
CA THR A 62 -4.22 7.83 5.92
C THR A 62 -5.58 8.48 6.17
N ILE A 63 -6.69 7.81 5.79
CA ILE A 63 -8.05 8.35 5.84
C ILE A 63 -8.92 7.57 6.84
N TYR A 64 -8.95 6.24 6.72
CA TYR A 64 -9.80 5.40 7.57
C TYR A 64 -9.33 5.45 9.03
N GLY A 65 -10.29 5.42 9.96
CA GLY A 65 -10.02 5.61 11.39
C GLY A 65 -9.69 7.05 11.78
N GLY A 66 -10.02 8.01 10.91
CA GLY A 66 -9.74 9.43 11.07
C GLY A 66 -8.57 9.90 10.21
N SER A 67 -8.80 10.95 9.41
CA SER A 67 -7.79 11.53 8.52
C SER A 67 -6.53 11.93 9.31
N ASN A 68 -5.36 11.73 8.70
CA ASN A 68 -4.09 12.18 9.27
C ASN A 68 -4.07 13.69 9.56
N GLU A 69 -4.82 14.51 8.82
CA GLU A 69 -4.95 15.95 9.08
C GLU A 69 -5.70 16.22 10.38
N VAL A 70 -6.85 15.57 10.58
CA VAL A 70 -7.62 15.66 11.83
C VAL A 70 -6.79 15.18 13.01
N GLN A 71 -6.05 14.08 12.84
CA GLN A 71 -5.16 13.55 13.87
C GLN A 71 -4.00 14.51 14.20
N ARG A 72 -3.44 15.23 13.21
CA ARG A 72 -2.45 16.28 13.46
C ARG A 72 -3.04 17.43 14.26
N ASN A 73 -4.25 17.87 13.94
CA ASN A 73 -4.92 18.94 14.68
C ASN A 73 -5.19 18.56 16.14
N ILE A 74 -5.67 17.34 16.41
CA ILE A 74 -5.89 16.83 17.77
C ILE A 74 -4.55 16.81 18.54
N VAL A 75 -3.48 16.33 17.92
CA VAL A 75 -2.15 16.31 18.55
C VAL A 75 -1.66 17.74 18.82
N ALA A 76 -1.84 18.67 17.89
CA ALA A 76 -1.46 20.07 18.07
C ALA A 76 -2.20 20.71 19.27
N GLN A 77 -3.53 20.56 19.35
CA GLN A 77 -4.32 21.04 20.49
C GLN A 77 -3.88 20.42 21.81
N THR A 78 -3.57 19.12 21.80
CA THR A 78 -3.16 18.41 23.03
C THR A 78 -1.78 18.84 23.51
N VAL A 79 -0.87 19.17 22.60
CA VAL A 79 0.55 19.47 22.91
C VAL A 79 0.79 20.97 23.10
N LEU A 80 0.10 21.83 22.36
CA LEU A 80 0.36 23.27 22.29
C LEU A 80 -0.69 24.13 23.02
N GLY A 81 -1.86 23.57 23.36
CA GLY A 81 -3.02 24.31 23.88
C GLY A 81 -3.86 24.92 22.77
#